data_AF-A0A4R9LKG1-F1
#
_entry.id   AF-A0A4R9LKG1-F1
#
_cell.length_a   1.000
_cell.length_b   1.000
_cell.length_c   1.000
_cell.angle_alpha   90.00
_cell.angle_beta   90.00
_cell.angle_gamma   90.00
#
_symmetry.space_group_name_H-M   'P 1'
#
loop_
_entity.id
_entity.type
_entity.pdbx_description
1 polymer ?
#
loop_
_entity_poly.entity_id
_entity_poly.type
_entity_poly.pdbx_seq_one_letter_code
_entity_poly.pdbx_strand_id
1 'polypeptide(L)'
;MSKKILFAEDNSIQGVVLKRLLTAQGFTIAWGKNGKEALHLLETFKPDLIITDVEMPEMDGFEFCQVVKSHPEDKKIPLIICSSLSEPEDIIRGIEVGANGYVTKPYEETFLMYRINALLNNPIGDSEEEAPVNINYAGREYQITADKMHILQMLLSIYENTIKQNKELMAAQIEITQKAQALEKSLDESERLLKNILPVKIADRLKHHGYDEPESFSSVSVLFTDFKGFTDVAEFLSPKELVEQLDLCFAQFDAITEMYNLEKLKTIGDSYMAAGGLPEINFTHPVDTVRAALEIKDFMDTTKSIRINQGLPYWELRIGIHSGPVVAGVIGNKKFAYDMWGDTVNTASRMESSGEIGKVNISRATYELVKDFFDCEYRGKVEAKNKGTIDMFFVERIKPDLARDAEGKVPNQKFMEMYNKIKPQE
;
A
#
# COMPACT_ATOMS: atom_id res chain seq x y z
N MET A 1 -57.75 -7.90 -30.31
CA MET A 1 -57.02 -6.72 -30.85
C MET A 1 -55.74 -6.56 -30.05
N SER A 2 -54.64 -6.13 -30.66
CA SER A 2 -53.39 -5.82 -29.91
C SER A 2 -53.67 -4.66 -28.95
N LYS A 3 -53.28 -4.83 -27.68
CA LYS A 3 -53.42 -3.81 -26.64
C LYS A 3 -52.46 -2.65 -26.92
N LYS A 4 -52.91 -1.43 -26.68
CA LYS A 4 -52.16 -0.20 -26.95
C LYS A 4 -51.55 0.35 -25.67
N ILE A 5 -50.24 0.62 -25.67
CA ILE A 5 -49.55 1.25 -24.55
C ILE A 5 -48.98 2.59 -25.01
N LEU A 6 -49.32 3.65 -24.29
CA LEU A 6 -48.66 4.95 -24.41
C LEU A 6 -47.60 5.03 -23.32
N PHE A 7 -46.37 5.42 -23.65
CA PHE A 7 -45.40 5.75 -22.62
C PHE A 7 -44.74 7.11 -22.81
N ALA A 8 -44.41 7.75 -21.67
CA ALA A 8 -43.69 9.01 -21.60
C ALA A 8 -42.31 8.77 -20.97
N GLU A 9 -41.24 9.11 -21.69
CA GLU A 9 -39.85 8.88 -21.29
C GLU A 9 -38.94 9.83 -22.07
N ASP A 10 -38.20 10.68 -21.38
CA ASP A 10 -37.35 11.72 -21.99
C ASP A 10 -35.97 11.17 -22.38
N ASN A 11 -35.49 10.14 -21.68
CA ASN A 11 -34.22 9.49 -21.98
C ASN A 11 -34.35 8.61 -23.23
N SER A 12 -33.72 9.06 -24.32
CA SER A 12 -33.77 8.37 -25.61
C SER A 12 -33.32 6.90 -25.58
N ILE A 13 -32.34 6.55 -24.72
CA ILE A 13 -31.86 5.17 -24.60
C ILE A 13 -32.90 4.32 -23.88
N GLN A 14 -33.38 4.78 -22.72
CA GLN A 14 -34.40 4.07 -21.94
C GLN A 14 -35.68 3.87 -22.74
N GLY A 15 -36.12 4.91 -23.48
CA GLY A 15 -37.31 4.83 -24.32
C GLY A 15 -37.17 3.84 -25.48
N VAL A 16 -36.00 3.74 -26.11
CA VAL A 16 -35.75 2.71 -27.14
C VAL A 16 -35.79 1.30 -26.54
N VAL A 17 -35.19 1.10 -25.37
CA VAL A 17 -35.20 -0.20 -24.67
C VAL A 17 -36.64 -0.58 -24.29
N LEU A 18 -37.38 0.32 -23.66
CA LEU A 18 -38.77 0.09 -23.25
C LEU A 18 -39.68 -0.18 -24.46
N LYS A 19 -39.55 0.62 -25.53
CA LYS A 19 -40.30 0.38 -26.78
C LYS A 19 -40.03 -1.01 -27.34
N ARG A 20 -38.76 -1.42 -27.38
CA ARG A 20 -38.37 -2.75 -27.90
C ARG A 20 -38.94 -3.87 -27.04
N LEU A 21 -38.84 -3.74 -25.71
CA LEU A 21 -39.40 -4.70 -24.75
C LEU A 21 -40.90 -4.87 -24.95
N LEU A 22 -41.66 -3.77 -24.96
CA LEU A 22 -43.12 -3.84 -25.07
C LEU A 22 -43.58 -4.29 -26.46
N THR A 23 -42.89 -3.89 -27.53
CA THR A 23 -43.21 -4.35 -28.90
C THR A 23 -42.97 -5.85 -29.04
N ALA A 24 -41.91 -6.39 -28.41
CA ALA A 24 -41.63 -7.83 -28.40
C ALA A 24 -42.71 -8.65 -27.69
N GLN A 25 -43.44 -8.03 -26.75
CA GLN A 25 -44.58 -8.63 -26.03
C GLN A 25 -45.91 -8.46 -26.78
N GLY A 26 -45.91 -7.89 -28.00
CA GLY A 26 -47.07 -7.82 -28.88
C GLY A 26 -47.97 -6.59 -28.67
N PHE A 27 -47.53 -5.60 -27.90
CA PHE A 27 -48.24 -4.33 -27.72
C PHE A 27 -48.02 -3.37 -28.88
N THR A 28 -49.03 -2.57 -29.19
CA THR A 28 -48.91 -1.41 -30.09
C THR A 28 -48.50 -0.21 -29.25
N ILE A 29 -47.44 0.50 -29.64
CA ILE A 29 -46.79 1.50 -28.78
C ILE A 29 -46.83 2.91 -29.35
N ALA A 30 -47.18 3.88 -28.52
CA ALA A 30 -46.91 5.31 -28.73
C ALA A 30 -45.92 5.81 -27.68
N TRP A 31 -44.99 6.69 -28.09
CA TRP A 31 -43.93 7.21 -27.22
C TRP A 31 -43.90 8.74 -27.31
N GLY A 32 -44.11 9.41 -26.19
CA GLY A 32 -43.84 10.84 -26.00
C GLY A 32 -42.57 11.08 -25.18
N LYS A 33 -41.82 12.14 -25.47
CA LYS A 33 -40.57 12.46 -24.75
C LYS A 33 -40.78 13.25 -23.45
N ASN A 34 -42.02 13.63 -23.15
CA ASN A 34 -42.42 14.26 -21.90
C ASN A 34 -43.94 14.12 -21.72
N GLY A 35 -44.46 14.57 -20.58
CA GLY A 35 -45.89 14.51 -20.28
C GLY A 35 -46.76 15.26 -21.30
N LYS A 36 -46.27 16.38 -21.86
CA LYS A 36 -47.03 17.21 -22.80
C LYS A 36 -47.15 16.57 -24.17
N GLU A 37 -46.08 15.99 -24.70
CA GLU A 37 -46.12 15.18 -25.92
C GLU A 37 -47.02 13.96 -25.73
N ALA A 38 -46.94 13.30 -24.57
CA ALA A 38 -47.78 12.15 -24.26
C ALA A 38 -49.27 12.51 -24.21
N LEU A 39 -49.65 13.67 -23.65
CA LEU A 39 -51.03 14.18 -23.70
C LEU A 39 -51.52 14.38 -25.14
N HIS A 40 -50.70 14.97 -26.01
CA HIS A 40 -51.09 15.14 -27.41
C HIS A 40 -51.30 13.80 -28.14
N LEU A 41 -50.46 12.81 -27.83
CA LEU A 41 -50.62 11.45 -28.35
C LEU A 41 -51.85 10.75 -27.77
N LEU A 42 -52.24 11.05 -26.52
CA LEU A 42 -53.39 10.44 -25.85
C LEU A 42 -54.69 10.65 -26.64
N GLU A 43 -54.92 11.88 -27.13
CA GLU A 43 -56.12 12.29 -27.88
C GLU A 43 -56.38 11.41 -29.12
N THR A 44 -55.31 11.02 -29.81
CA THR A 44 -55.39 10.29 -31.09
C THR A 44 -55.17 8.79 -30.93
N PHE A 45 -54.29 8.39 -30.02
CA PHE A 45 -53.85 7.00 -29.89
C PHE A 45 -54.86 6.12 -29.12
N LYS A 46 -55.51 6.69 -28.10
CA LYS A 46 -56.45 6.02 -27.18
C LYS A 46 -55.87 4.71 -26.61
N PRO A 47 -54.88 4.79 -25.69
CA PRO A 47 -54.20 3.63 -25.12
C PRO A 47 -55.09 2.83 -24.17
N ASP A 48 -54.77 1.54 -24.02
CA ASP A 48 -55.32 0.66 -22.98
C ASP A 48 -54.56 0.80 -21.64
N LEU A 49 -53.32 1.32 -21.65
CA LEU A 49 -52.49 1.54 -20.47
C LEU A 49 -51.45 2.64 -20.74
N ILE A 50 -51.12 3.41 -19.71
CA ILE A 50 -50.09 4.47 -19.76
C ILE A 50 -48.93 4.11 -18.84
N ILE A 51 -47.69 4.35 -19.28
CA ILE A 51 -46.48 4.27 -18.45
C ILE A 51 -45.78 5.62 -18.51
N THR A 52 -45.41 6.22 -17.39
CA THR A 52 -44.71 7.51 -17.40
C THR A 52 -43.49 7.45 -16.51
N ASP A 53 -42.36 7.97 -16.99
CA ASP A 53 -41.30 8.40 -16.09
C ASP A 53 -41.75 9.59 -15.23
N VAL A 54 -41.11 9.81 -14.09
CA VAL A 54 -41.35 10.98 -13.24
C VAL A 54 -40.53 12.17 -13.72
N GLU A 55 -39.22 12.01 -13.85
CA GLU A 55 -38.29 13.10 -14.10
C GLU A 55 -38.21 13.42 -15.60
N MET A 56 -39.18 14.18 -16.09
CA MET A 56 -39.24 14.60 -17.49
C MET A 56 -39.29 16.14 -17.61
N PRO A 57 -38.72 16.72 -18.69
CA PRO A 57 -38.79 18.16 -18.94
C PRO A 57 -40.20 18.60 -19.34
N GLU A 58 -40.50 19.89 -19.19
CA GLU A 58 -41.79 20.55 -19.51
C GLU A 58 -43.00 20.13 -18.68
N MET A 59 -43.24 18.84 -18.54
CA MET A 59 -44.33 18.27 -17.73
C MET A 59 -43.85 16.96 -17.13
N ASP A 60 -43.82 16.91 -15.80
CA ASP A 60 -43.36 15.73 -15.04
C ASP A 60 -44.41 14.60 -15.05
N GLY A 61 -44.01 13.40 -14.63
CA GLY A 61 -44.91 12.24 -14.62
C GLY A 61 -46.10 12.36 -13.67
N PHE A 62 -45.96 13.13 -12.58
CA PHE A 62 -47.04 13.36 -11.62
C PHE A 62 -48.06 14.35 -12.17
N GLU A 63 -47.62 15.45 -12.77
CA GLU A 63 -48.45 16.43 -13.47
C GLU A 63 -49.19 15.77 -14.62
N PHE A 64 -48.50 14.95 -15.41
CA PHE A 64 -49.12 14.18 -16.49
C PHE A 64 -50.20 13.24 -15.96
N CYS A 65 -49.91 12.48 -14.90
CA CYS A 65 -50.89 11.61 -14.26
C CYS A 65 -52.10 12.39 -13.75
N GLN A 66 -51.89 13.50 -13.06
CA GLN A 66 -52.96 14.35 -12.54
C GLN A 66 -53.87 14.87 -13.66
N VAL A 67 -53.29 15.32 -14.77
CA VAL A 67 -54.05 15.77 -15.95
C VAL A 67 -54.88 14.62 -16.51
N VAL A 68 -54.28 13.46 -16.76
CA VAL A 68 -55.00 12.26 -17.27
C VAL A 68 -56.16 11.87 -16.35
N LYS A 69 -55.93 11.86 -15.03
CA LYS A 69 -56.93 11.45 -14.05
C LYS A 69 -58.04 12.46 -13.80
N SER A 70 -57.80 13.73 -14.12
CA SER A 70 -58.84 14.78 -14.05
C SER A 70 -59.83 14.76 -15.22
N HIS A 71 -59.49 14.10 -16.34
CA HIS A 71 -60.34 14.05 -17.53
C HIS A 71 -61.36 12.89 -17.47
N PRO A 72 -62.68 13.13 -17.65
CA PRO A 72 -63.71 12.09 -17.46
C PRO A 72 -63.59 10.85 -18.35
N GLU A 73 -63.10 11.03 -19.58
CA GLU A 73 -62.91 9.96 -20.56
C GLU A 73 -61.63 9.16 -20.28
N ASP A 74 -60.57 9.83 -19.80
CA ASP A 74 -59.23 9.23 -19.66
C ASP A 74 -58.94 8.70 -18.24
N LYS A 75 -59.70 9.13 -17.22
CA LYS A 75 -59.48 8.74 -15.82
C LYS A 75 -59.48 7.22 -15.58
N LYS A 76 -60.20 6.48 -16.43
CA LYS A 76 -60.32 5.02 -16.38
C LYS A 76 -59.11 4.27 -16.97
N ILE A 77 -58.25 4.95 -17.73
CA ILE A 77 -57.06 4.33 -18.32
C ILE A 77 -56.06 4.03 -17.21
N PRO A 78 -55.62 2.77 -17.01
CA PRO A 78 -54.60 2.42 -16.03
C PRO A 78 -53.29 3.16 -16.31
N LEU A 79 -52.69 3.76 -15.29
CA LEU A 79 -51.44 4.50 -15.41
C LEU A 79 -50.40 3.97 -14.41
N ILE A 80 -49.21 3.65 -14.92
CA ILE A 80 -48.03 3.23 -14.15
C ILE A 80 -47.03 4.37 -14.11
N ILE A 81 -46.58 4.76 -12.91
CA ILE A 81 -45.47 5.68 -12.72
C ILE A 81 -44.18 4.87 -12.53
N CYS A 82 -43.19 5.16 -13.35
CA CYS A 82 -41.82 4.69 -13.21
C CYS A 82 -41.01 5.79 -12.51
N SER A 83 -40.41 5.49 -11.36
CA SER A 83 -39.65 6.47 -10.57
C SER A 83 -38.44 5.82 -9.92
N SER A 84 -37.42 6.58 -9.56
CA SER A 84 -36.33 6.11 -8.69
C SER A 84 -36.82 5.76 -7.28
N LEU A 85 -38.04 6.19 -6.88
CA LEU A 85 -38.66 6.05 -5.54
C LEU A 85 -37.62 6.10 -4.43
N SER A 86 -36.97 7.26 -4.32
CA SER A 86 -35.94 7.47 -3.30
C SER A 86 -36.53 7.87 -1.95
N GLU A 87 -37.71 8.50 -1.96
CA GLU A 87 -38.32 9.08 -0.76
C GLU A 87 -39.80 8.70 -0.61
N PRO A 88 -40.31 8.51 0.62
CA PRO A 88 -41.72 8.22 0.89
C PRO A 88 -42.70 9.25 0.31
N GLU A 89 -42.27 10.49 0.10
CA GLU A 89 -43.07 11.58 -0.46
C GLU A 89 -43.45 11.36 -1.92
N ASP A 90 -42.56 10.79 -2.74
CA ASP A 90 -42.82 10.51 -4.17
C ASP A 90 -43.96 9.51 -4.33
N ILE A 91 -44.01 8.57 -3.39
CA ILE A 91 -45.05 7.56 -3.30
C ILE A 91 -46.38 8.19 -2.97
N ILE A 92 -46.42 9.02 -1.92
CA ILE A 92 -47.65 9.65 -1.48
C ILE A 92 -48.20 10.58 -2.57
N ARG A 93 -47.31 11.37 -3.20
CA ARG A 93 -47.68 12.24 -4.33
C ARG A 93 -48.28 11.44 -5.48
N GLY A 94 -47.72 10.28 -5.80
CA GLY A 94 -48.28 9.40 -6.81
C GLY A 94 -49.73 8.98 -6.51
N ILE A 95 -49.99 8.59 -5.25
CA ILE A 95 -51.30 8.12 -4.81
C ILE A 95 -52.31 9.26 -4.93
N GLU A 96 -51.93 10.46 -4.49
CA GLU A 96 -52.77 11.66 -4.58
C GLU A 96 -53.16 12.00 -6.02
N VAL A 97 -52.24 11.83 -6.98
CA VAL A 97 -52.53 12.07 -8.40
C VAL A 97 -53.25 10.91 -9.10
N GLY A 98 -53.56 9.82 -8.37
CA GLY A 98 -54.42 8.73 -8.83
C GLY A 98 -53.73 7.67 -9.70
N ALA A 99 -52.41 7.48 -9.61
CA ALA A 99 -51.74 6.44 -10.36
C ALA A 99 -52.13 5.03 -9.88
N ASN A 100 -52.22 4.09 -10.84
CA ASN A 100 -52.69 2.72 -10.62
C ASN A 100 -51.54 1.73 -10.41
N GLY A 101 -50.30 2.14 -10.66
CA GLY A 101 -49.15 1.28 -10.47
C GLY A 101 -47.87 2.08 -10.33
N TYR A 102 -46.90 1.46 -9.67
CA TYR A 102 -45.54 2.00 -9.52
C TYR A 102 -44.52 0.95 -9.89
N VAL A 103 -43.44 1.41 -10.50
CA VAL A 103 -42.30 0.61 -10.86
C VAL A 103 -41.03 1.40 -10.53
N THR A 104 -40.13 0.83 -9.72
CA THR A 104 -38.86 1.46 -9.36
C THR A 104 -37.86 1.33 -10.49
N LYS A 105 -37.20 2.43 -10.88
CA LYS A 105 -36.04 2.40 -11.77
C LYS A 105 -34.76 2.11 -10.95
N PRO A 106 -33.84 1.25 -11.43
CA PRO A 106 -33.98 0.39 -12.61
C PRO A 106 -34.93 -0.79 -12.33
N TYR A 107 -35.83 -1.07 -13.27
CA TYR A 107 -36.79 -2.16 -13.15
C TYR A 107 -36.34 -3.43 -13.88
N GLU A 108 -36.67 -4.58 -13.32
CA GLU A 108 -36.52 -5.87 -14.00
C GLU A 108 -37.67 -6.08 -15.00
N GLU A 109 -37.36 -6.60 -16.18
CA GLU A 109 -38.34 -6.79 -17.27
C GLU A 109 -39.54 -7.63 -16.83
N THR A 110 -39.29 -8.68 -16.07
CA THR A 110 -40.30 -9.60 -15.53
C THR A 110 -41.28 -8.89 -14.59
N PHE A 111 -40.78 -8.00 -13.74
CA PHE A 111 -41.60 -7.24 -12.80
C PHE A 111 -42.47 -6.20 -13.51
N LEU A 112 -41.88 -5.43 -14.43
CA LEU A 112 -42.63 -4.47 -15.25
C LEU A 112 -43.74 -5.18 -16.04
N MET A 113 -43.43 -6.32 -16.66
CA MET A 113 -44.39 -7.12 -17.42
C MET A 113 -45.49 -7.73 -16.55
N TYR A 114 -45.16 -8.23 -15.36
CA TYR A 114 -46.15 -8.66 -14.38
C TYR A 114 -47.13 -7.53 -14.08
N ARG A 115 -46.62 -6.31 -13.88
CA ARG A 115 -47.45 -5.14 -13.55
C ARG A 115 -48.36 -4.69 -14.67
N ILE A 116 -47.84 -4.60 -15.88
CA ILE A 116 -48.63 -4.25 -17.08
C ILE A 116 -49.77 -5.24 -17.25
N ASN A 117 -49.49 -6.53 -17.17
CA ASN A 117 -50.51 -7.57 -17.33
C ASN A 117 -51.54 -7.56 -16.20
N ALA A 118 -51.14 -7.30 -14.96
CA ALA A 118 -52.07 -7.21 -13.84
C ALA A 118 -53.13 -6.12 -14.06
N LEU A 119 -52.70 -4.92 -14.49
CA LEU A 119 -53.60 -3.79 -14.73
C LEU A 119 -54.46 -3.94 -16.00
N LEU A 120 -53.94 -4.60 -17.03
CA LEU A 120 -54.70 -4.87 -18.26
C LEU A 120 -55.78 -5.95 -18.08
N ASN A 121 -55.55 -6.93 -17.19
CA ASN A 121 -56.45 -8.07 -16.97
C ASN A 121 -57.49 -7.83 -15.86
N ASN A 122 -57.16 -6.99 -14.88
CA ASN A 122 -58.09 -6.46 -13.88
C ASN A 122 -58.10 -4.93 -14.01
N PRO A 123 -58.69 -4.36 -15.09
CA PRO A 123 -58.92 -2.93 -15.16
C PRO A 123 -59.82 -2.59 -13.97
N ILE A 124 -59.32 -1.76 -13.06
CA ILE A 124 -59.98 -1.34 -11.81
C ILE A 124 -61.42 -0.95 -12.16
N GLY A 125 -62.33 -1.88 -11.90
CA GLY A 125 -63.75 -1.79 -12.16
C GLY A 125 -64.41 -1.97 -10.82
N ASP A 126 -65.00 -0.88 -10.35
CA ASP A 126 -65.91 -0.80 -9.21
C ASP A 126 -65.39 -1.43 -7.91
N SER A 127 -64.30 -0.91 -7.35
CA SER A 127 -64.21 -0.88 -5.90
C SER A 127 -65.07 0.29 -5.42
N GLU A 128 -65.98 0.00 -4.49
CA GLU A 128 -66.72 1.00 -3.71
C GLU A 128 -65.77 2.15 -3.34
N GLU A 129 -66.23 3.40 -3.46
CA GLU A 129 -65.48 4.59 -3.03
C GLU A 129 -65.02 4.40 -1.56
N GLU A 130 -63.82 3.84 -1.35
CA GLU A 130 -63.21 3.77 -0.03
C GLU A 130 -62.94 5.22 0.38
N ALA A 131 -63.47 5.61 1.55
CA ALA A 131 -63.34 6.96 2.04
C ALA A 131 -61.86 7.36 2.13
N PRO A 132 -61.48 8.57 1.69
CA PRO A 132 -60.10 9.04 1.76
C PRO A 132 -59.56 8.94 3.18
N VAL A 133 -58.38 8.34 3.32
CA VAL A 133 -57.69 8.24 4.61
C VAL A 133 -56.70 9.39 4.71
N ASN A 134 -56.89 10.24 5.71
CA ASN A 134 -55.91 11.28 6.05
C ASN A 134 -54.77 10.64 6.84
N ILE A 135 -53.55 10.73 6.33
CA ILE A 135 -52.35 10.36 7.08
C ILE A 135 -51.50 11.60 7.35
N ASN A 136 -50.82 11.64 8.49
CA ASN A 136 -49.81 12.64 8.78
C ASN A 136 -48.43 11.98 8.67
N TYR A 137 -47.61 12.48 7.75
CA TYR A 137 -46.24 12.03 7.58
C TYR A 137 -45.32 13.25 7.46
N ALA A 138 -44.20 13.23 8.17
CA ALA A 138 -43.23 14.34 8.22
C ALA A 138 -43.85 15.74 8.52
N GLY A 139 -44.98 15.79 9.24
CA GLY A 139 -45.67 17.04 9.57
C GLY A 139 -46.56 17.60 8.46
N ARG A 140 -46.77 16.85 7.37
CA ARG A 140 -47.73 17.16 6.30
C ARG A 140 -48.90 16.18 6.34
N GLU A 141 -50.10 16.69 6.11
CA GLU A 141 -51.30 15.86 5.94
C GLU A 141 -51.44 15.47 4.48
N TYR A 142 -51.70 14.19 4.25
CA TYR A 142 -51.90 13.61 2.93
C TYR A 142 -53.21 12.85 2.87
N GLN A 143 -53.89 12.91 1.72
CA GLN A 143 -55.15 12.23 1.48
C GLN A 143 -54.96 11.04 0.55
N ILE A 144 -55.11 9.83 1.08
CA ILE A 144 -54.92 8.60 0.32
C ILE A 144 -56.28 8.00 -0.04
N THR A 145 -56.50 7.81 -1.34
CA THR A 145 -57.69 7.18 -1.94
C THR A 145 -57.38 5.84 -2.62
N ALA A 146 -56.20 5.26 -2.38
CA ALA A 146 -55.78 3.99 -2.97
C ALA A 146 -56.35 2.79 -2.19
N ASP A 147 -56.74 1.74 -2.92
CA ASP A 147 -57.23 0.51 -2.31
C ASP A 147 -56.11 -0.26 -1.56
N LYS A 148 -56.53 -1.15 -0.65
CA LYS A 148 -55.63 -1.98 0.17
C LYS A 148 -54.69 -2.87 -0.64
N MET A 149 -55.08 -3.27 -1.86
CA MET A 149 -54.26 -4.13 -2.72
C MET A 149 -53.08 -3.35 -3.32
N HIS A 150 -53.30 -2.10 -3.74
CA HIS A 150 -52.26 -1.21 -4.23
C HIS A 150 -51.24 -0.89 -3.13
N ILE A 151 -51.70 -0.61 -1.91
CA ILE A 151 -50.81 -0.36 -0.76
C ILE A 151 -49.94 -1.59 -0.45
N LEU A 152 -50.53 -2.79 -0.41
CA LEU A 152 -49.79 -4.03 -0.13
C LEU A 152 -48.72 -4.32 -1.19
N GLN A 153 -49.05 -4.16 -2.47
CA GLN A 153 -48.12 -4.41 -3.57
C GLN A 153 -46.93 -3.44 -3.55
N MET A 154 -47.15 -2.21 -3.12
CA MET A 154 -46.11 -1.21 -2.96
C MET A 154 -45.16 -1.56 -1.80
N LEU A 155 -45.71 -1.95 -0.65
CA LEU A 155 -44.91 -2.40 0.51
C LEU A 155 -44.03 -3.62 0.15
N LEU A 156 -44.57 -4.56 -0.63
CA LEU A 156 -43.81 -5.72 -1.11
C LEU A 156 -42.64 -5.30 -2.01
N SER A 157 -42.86 -4.39 -2.96
CA SER A 157 -41.80 -3.89 -3.85
C SER A 157 -40.68 -3.18 -3.08
N ILE A 158 -41.02 -2.40 -2.05
CA ILE A 158 -40.03 -1.73 -1.18
C ILE A 158 -39.21 -2.78 -0.44
N TYR A 159 -39.88 -3.74 0.20
CA TYR A 159 -39.21 -4.78 0.98
C TYR A 159 -38.23 -5.60 0.12
N GLU A 160 -38.64 -5.98 -1.09
CA GLU A 160 -37.78 -6.69 -2.04
C GLU A 160 -36.56 -5.85 -2.44
N ASN A 161 -36.77 -4.56 -2.75
CA ASN A 161 -35.68 -3.66 -3.14
C ASN A 161 -34.69 -3.43 -1.98
N THR A 162 -35.20 -3.19 -0.76
CA THR A 162 -34.37 -3.03 0.45
C THR A 162 -33.55 -4.29 0.73
N ILE A 163 -34.11 -5.49 0.57
CA ILE A 163 -33.34 -6.73 0.71
C ILE A 163 -32.24 -6.81 -0.34
N LYS A 164 -32.54 -6.48 -1.60
CA LYS A 164 -31.57 -6.51 -2.69
C LYS A 164 -30.40 -5.56 -2.41
N GLN A 165 -30.70 -4.30 -2.07
CA GLN A 165 -29.70 -3.30 -1.70
C GLN A 165 -28.86 -3.72 -0.49
N ASN A 166 -29.47 -4.29 0.55
CA ASN A 166 -28.74 -4.76 1.73
C ASN A 166 -27.76 -5.89 1.39
N LYS A 167 -28.14 -6.81 0.50
CA LYS A 167 -27.23 -7.89 0.03
C LYS A 167 -26.05 -7.32 -0.75
N GLU A 168 -26.33 -6.40 -1.67
CA GLU A 168 -25.29 -5.72 -2.46
C GLU A 168 -24.33 -4.93 -1.55
N LEU A 169 -24.87 -4.22 -0.55
CA LEU A 169 -24.09 -3.49 0.44
C LEU A 169 -23.19 -4.43 1.27
N MET A 170 -23.73 -5.56 1.75
CA MET A 170 -22.93 -6.55 2.48
C MET A 170 -21.80 -7.13 1.62
N ALA A 171 -22.08 -7.45 0.35
CA ALA A 171 -21.07 -7.95 -0.58
C ALA A 171 -19.96 -6.91 -0.81
N ALA A 172 -20.34 -5.65 -1.06
CA ALA A 172 -19.39 -4.54 -1.22
C ALA A 172 -18.55 -4.32 0.05
N GLN A 173 -19.15 -4.41 1.25
CA GLN A 173 -18.45 -4.27 2.51
C GLN A 173 -17.40 -5.36 2.72
N ILE A 174 -17.73 -6.61 2.38
CA ILE A 174 -16.78 -7.74 2.41
C ILE A 174 -15.63 -7.48 1.44
N GLU A 175 -15.92 -7.07 0.21
CA GLU A 175 -14.91 -6.79 -0.81
C GLU A 175 -13.97 -5.65 -0.39
N ILE A 176 -14.50 -4.55 0.14
CA ILE A 176 -13.72 -3.43 0.66
C ILE A 176 -12.78 -3.89 1.78
N THR A 177 -13.29 -4.71 2.70
CA THR A 177 -12.50 -5.22 3.82
C THR A 177 -11.35 -6.11 3.33
N GLN A 178 -11.62 -6.99 2.36
CA GLN A 178 -10.58 -7.84 1.75
C GLN A 178 -9.52 -7.01 1.02
N LYS A 179 -9.94 -5.99 0.26
CA LYS A 179 -9.01 -5.08 -0.42
C LYS A 179 -8.16 -4.29 0.56
N ALA A 180 -8.74 -3.81 1.66
CA ALA A 180 -8.00 -3.10 2.71
C ALA A 180 -6.92 -3.98 3.35
N GLN A 181 -7.25 -5.24 3.70
CA GLN A 181 -6.28 -6.18 4.25
C GLN A 181 -5.17 -6.54 3.26
N ALA A 182 -5.51 -6.74 1.98
CA ALA A 182 -4.52 -7.02 0.95
C ALA A 182 -3.59 -5.82 0.71
N LEU A 183 -4.14 -4.60 0.76
CA LEU A 183 -3.38 -3.36 0.64
C LEU A 183 -2.43 -3.16 1.83
N GLU A 184 -2.90 -3.38 3.04
CA GLU A 184 -2.09 -3.30 4.26
C GLU A 184 -0.91 -4.28 4.21
N LYS A 185 -1.17 -5.54 3.84
CA LYS A 185 -0.11 -6.54 3.66
C LYS A 185 0.89 -6.13 2.57
N SER A 186 0.40 -5.62 1.44
CA SER A 186 1.27 -5.14 0.36
C SER A 186 2.10 -3.93 0.78
N LEU A 187 1.56 -3.05 1.62
CA LEU A 187 2.27 -1.90 2.16
C LEU A 187 3.39 -2.35 3.10
N ASP A 188 3.09 -3.24 4.04
CA ASP A 188 4.07 -3.80 4.98
C ASP A 188 5.23 -4.49 4.24
N GLU A 189 4.93 -5.30 3.22
CA GLU A 189 5.96 -5.95 2.40
C GLU A 189 6.84 -4.93 1.67
N SER A 190 6.22 -3.88 1.11
CA SER A 190 6.93 -2.79 0.42
C SER A 190 7.83 -2.01 1.39
N GLU A 191 7.32 -1.64 2.58
CA GLU A 191 8.10 -0.92 3.58
C GLU A 191 9.27 -1.73 4.11
N ARG A 192 9.07 -3.02 4.37
CA ARG A 192 10.15 -3.91 4.81
C ARG A 192 11.25 -4.01 3.76
N LEU A 193 10.89 -4.18 2.48
CA LEU A 193 11.88 -4.24 1.40
C LEU A 193 12.67 -2.93 1.27
N LEU A 194 12.00 -1.79 1.40
CA LEU A 194 12.67 -0.49 1.35
C LEU A 194 13.70 -0.33 2.49
N LYS A 195 13.32 -0.70 3.72
CA LYS A 195 14.18 -0.64 4.91
C LYS A 195 15.34 -1.66 4.87
N ASN A 196 15.21 -2.74 4.09
CA ASN A 196 16.31 -3.69 3.87
C ASN A 196 17.34 -3.19 2.84
N ILE A 197 16.98 -2.21 2.00
CA ILE A 197 17.85 -1.67 0.95
C ILE A 197 18.52 -0.38 1.41
N LEU A 198 17.82 0.43 2.19
CA LEU A 198 18.26 1.74 2.63
C LEU A 198 18.14 1.85 4.15
N PRO A 199 19.05 2.59 4.81
CA PRO A 199 18.91 2.88 6.22
C PRO A 199 17.58 3.58 6.51
N VAL A 200 16.96 3.29 7.66
CA VAL A 200 15.57 3.70 7.97
C VAL A 200 15.34 5.21 7.76
N LYS A 201 16.23 6.06 8.29
CA LYS A 201 16.12 7.52 8.12
C LYS A 201 16.20 7.96 6.67
N ILE A 202 17.03 7.29 5.87
CA ILE A 202 17.20 7.57 4.44
C ILE A 202 15.95 7.17 3.67
N ALA A 203 15.39 5.99 3.97
CA ALA A 203 14.14 5.50 3.40
C ALA A 203 12.98 6.47 3.68
N ASP A 204 12.87 6.96 4.92
CA ASP A 204 11.83 7.91 5.32
C ASP A 204 11.97 9.26 4.58
N ARG A 205 13.20 9.79 4.47
CA ARG A 205 13.46 11.02 3.70
C ARG A 205 13.10 10.86 2.23
N LEU A 206 13.49 9.75 1.61
CA LEU A 206 13.13 9.44 0.22
C LEU A 206 11.61 9.32 0.02
N LYS A 207 10.89 8.72 0.98
CA LYS A 207 9.42 8.61 0.93
C LYS A 207 8.73 9.97 1.00
N HIS A 208 9.25 10.91 1.78
CA HIS A 208 8.64 12.22 1.97
C HIS A 208 9.05 13.26 0.91
N HIS A 209 10.31 13.28 0.50
CA HIS A 209 10.85 14.32 -0.38
C HIS A 209 11.12 13.86 -1.82
N GLY A 210 11.12 12.54 -2.07
CA GLY A 210 11.41 11.96 -3.38
C GLY A 210 12.89 11.94 -3.77
N TYR A 211 13.78 12.48 -2.94
CA TYR A 211 15.23 12.46 -3.10
C TYR A 211 15.93 12.56 -1.73
N ASP A 212 17.21 12.19 -1.67
CA ASP A 212 18.09 12.33 -0.50
C ASP A 212 19.31 13.15 -0.91
N GLU A 213 19.60 14.25 -0.19
CA GLU A 213 20.79 15.07 -0.44
C GLU A 213 22.02 14.44 0.22
N PRO A 214 23.17 14.39 -0.48
CA PRO A 214 24.41 13.91 0.13
C PRO A 214 24.78 14.73 1.37
N GLU A 215 25.05 14.04 2.47
CA GLU A 215 25.41 14.64 3.75
C GLU A 215 26.92 14.47 4.00
N SER A 216 27.55 15.50 4.55
CA SER A 216 28.98 15.47 4.89
C SER A 216 29.18 15.14 6.35
N PHE A 217 30.01 14.13 6.61
CA PHE A 217 30.36 13.66 7.94
C PHE A 217 31.82 13.99 8.19
N SER A 218 32.10 14.68 9.30
CA SER A 218 33.45 15.12 9.66
C SER A 218 34.37 13.97 10.08
N SER A 219 33.79 12.89 10.62
CA SER A 219 34.52 11.72 11.10
C SER A 219 33.65 10.48 11.01
N VAL A 220 34.12 9.48 10.27
CA VAL A 220 33.53 8.16 10.10
C VAL A 220 34.64 7.13 10.11
N SER A 221 34.41 5.96 10.72
CA SER A 221 35.38 4.84 10.72
C SER A 221 34.95 3.80 9.72
N VAL A 222 35.74 3.64 8.67
CA VAL A 222 35.45 2.74 7.56
C VAL A 222 36.25 1.45 7.74
N LEU A 223 35.56 0.33 7.70
CA LEU A 223 36.10 -1.02 7.79
C LEU A 223 35.99 -1.71 6.43
N PHE A 224 37.11 -2.24 5.97
CA PHE A 224 37.21 -3.13 4.82
C PHE A 224 37.74 -4.48 5.26
N THR A 225 37.18 -5.54 4.68
CA THR A 225 37.73 -6.90 4.79
C THR A 225 37.97 -7.49 3.41
N ASP A 226 38.89 -8.44 3.30
CA ASP A 226 39.17 -9.18 2.06
C ASP A 226 39.57 -10.62 2.38
N PHE A 227 39.04 -11.59 1.63
CA PHE A 227 39.38 -13.00 1.81
C PHE A 227 40.64 -13.34 1.03
N LYS A 228 41.73 -13.62 1.73
CA LYS A 228 42.93 -14.13 1.07
C LYS A 228 42.75 -15.59 0.67
N GLY A 229 43.17 -15.93 -0.56
CA GLY A 229 43.06 -17.28 -1.10
C GLY A 229 41.66 -17.58 -1.66
N PHE A 230 40.82 -16.55 -1.84
CA PHE A 230 39.49 -16.69 -2.45
C PHE A 230 39.57 -17.37 -3.82
N THR A 231 40.47 -16.92 -4.69
CA THR A 231 40.67 -17.49 -6.03
C THR A 231 41.11 -18.95 -5.96
N ASP A 232 42.05 -19.29 -5.07
CA ASP A 232 42.59 -20.65 -4.97
C ASP A 232 41.52 -21.63 -4.45
N VAL A 233 40.75 -21.24 -3.43
CA VAL A 233 39.68 -22.08 -2.87
C VAL A 233 38.48 -22.18 -3.81
N ALA A 234 38.20 -21.15 -4.60
CA ALA A 234 37.14 -21.15 -5.61
C ALA A 234 37.38 -22.16 -6.73
N GLU A 235 38.62 -22.61 -6.96
CA GLU A 235 38.92 -23.68 -7.92
C GLU A 235 38.51 -25.08 -7.41
N PHE A 236 38.46 -25.28 -6.09
CA PHE A 236 38.16 -26.57 -5.47
C PHE A 236 36.70 -26.73 -5.04
N LEU A 237 35.97 -25.62 -4.89
CA LEU A 237 34.55 -25.61 -4.52
C LEU A 237 33.66 -25.48 -5.74
N SER A 238 32.47 -26.08 -5.71
CA SER A 238 31.45 -25.71 -6.69
C SER A 238 31.02 -24.26 -6.49
N PRO A 239 30.56 -23.55 -7.55
CA PRO A 239 30.06 -22.18 -7.41
C PRO A 239 28.95 -22.04 -6.37
N LYS A 240 28.14 -23.09 -6.18
CA LYS A 240 27.07 -23.11 -5.17
C LYS A 240 27.65 -23.14 -3.75
N GLU A 241 28.58 -24.06 -3.47
CA GLU A 241 29.22 -24.16 -2.15
C GLU A 241 30.01 -22.90 -1.82
N LEU A 242 30.69 -22.32 -2.82
CA LEU A 242 31.42 -21.06 -2.67
C LEU A 242 30.49 -19.93 -2.17
N VAL A 243 29.33 -19.78 -2.81
CA VAL A 243 28.33 -18.76 -2.44
C VAL A 243 27.73 -19.05 -1.07
N GLU A 244 27.38 -20.31 -0.76
CA GLU A 244 26.85 -20.69 0.56
C GLU A 244 27.84 -20.38 1.70
N GLN A 245 29.13 -20.61 1.48
CA GLN A 245 30.15 -20.32 2.48
C GLN A 245 30.41 -18.81 2.62
N LEU A 246 30.35 -18.04 1.53
CA LEU A 246 30.40 -16.57 1.60
C LEU A 246 29.20 -16.02 2.36
N ASP A 247 27.99 -16.50 2.06
CA ASP A 247 26.75 -16.07 2.71
C ASP A 247 26.79 -16.32 4.22
N LEU A 248 27.30 -17.48 4.66
CA LEU A 248 27.53 -17.78 6.08
C LEU A 248 28.47 -16.78 6.76
N CYS A 249 29.57 -16.41 6.10
CA CYS A 249 30.50 -15.44 6.66
C CYS A 249 29.88 -14.04 6.71
N PHE A 250 29.24 -13.59 5.63
CA PHE A 250 28.63 -12.27 5.57
C PHE A 250 27.42 -12.14 6.51
N ALA A 251 26.62 -13.18 6.68
CA ALA A 251 25.54 -13.19 7.68
C ALA A 251 26.09 -13.01 9.10
N GLN A 252 27.22 -13.65 9.43
CA GLN A 252 27.87 -13.44 10.72
C GLN A 252 28.47 -12.03 10.84
N PHE A 253 29.07 -11.50 9.77
CA PHE A 253 29.61 -10.14 9.78
C PHE A 253 28.49 -9.12 9.94
N ASP A 254 27.34 -9.32 9.29
CA ASP A 254 26.14 -8.50 9.44
C ASP A 254 25.65 -8.48 10.90
N ALA A 255 25.58 -9.64 11.56
CA ALA A 255 25.19 -9.72 12.97
C ALA A 255 26.17 -8.99 13.89
N ILE A 256 27.48 -9.08 13.61
CA ILE A 256 28.52 -8.37 14.39
C ILE A 256 28.43 -6.86 14.16
N THR A 257 28.32 -6.42 12.90
CA THR A 257 28.27 -4.98 12.58
C THR A 257 27.02 -4.32 13.16
N GLU A 258 25.87 -4.99 13.10
CA GLU A 258 24.63 -4.53 13.73
C GLU A 258 24.79 -4.39 15.25
N MET A 259 25.41 -5.37 15.92
CA MET A 259 25.67 -5.32 17.38
C MET A 259 26.51 -4.09 17.79
N TYR A 260 27.41 -3.64 16.92
CA TYR A 260 28.30 -2.50 17.16
C TYR A 260 27.82 -1.20 16.50
N ASN A 261 26.59 -1.14 15.99
CA ASN A 261 26.03 0.05 15.32
C ASN A 261 26.87 0.52 14.11
N LEU A 262 27.39 -0.42 13.33
CA LEU A 262 28.01 -0.15 12.03
C LEU A 262 26.98 -0.34 10.92
N GLU A 263 26.97 0.58 9.96
CA GLU A 263 26.17 0.46 8.75
C GLU A 263 26.91 -0.37 7.71
N LYS A 264 26.26 -1.44 7.23
CA LYS A 264 26.74 -2.21 6.08
C LYS A 264 26.51 -1.41 4.81
N LEU A 265 27.56 -1.17 4.04
CA LEU A 265 27.44 -0.40 2.79
C LEU A 265 27.25 -1.32 1.59
N LYS A 266 28.21 -2.23 1.37
CA LYS A 266 28.16 -3.16 0.25
C LYS A 266 29.15 -4.30 0.42
N THR A 267 28.97 -5.32 -0.41
CA THR A 267 30.00 -6.31 -0.70
C THR A 267 30.64 -5.97 -2.05
N ILE A 268 31.97 -6.10 -2.16
CA ILE A 268 32.71 -5.87 -3.41
C ILE A 268 33.44 -7.16 -3.76
N GLY A 269 32.77 -8.04 -4.51
CA GLY A 269 33.26 -9.39 -4.73
C GLY A 269 33.26 -10.16 -3.41
N ASP A 270 34.44 -10.58 -2.98
CA ASP A 270 34.74 -11.24 -1.70
C ASP A 270 35.02 -10.25 -0.56
N SER A 271 35.12 -8.95 -0.84
CA SER A 271 35.32 -7.93 0.17
C SER A 271 34.01 -7.50 0.86
N TYR A 272 34.08 -7.25 2.17
CA TYR A 272 32.99 -6.71 2.97
C TYR A 272 33.31 -5.28 3.41
N MET A 273 32.35 -4.36 3.26
CA MET A 273 32.51 -2.94 3.61
C MET A 273 31.41 -2.48 4.57
N ALA A 274 31.84 -1.94 5.72
CA ALA A 274 30.96 -1.33 6.70
C ALA A 274 31.57 -0.05 7.28
N ALA A 275 30.74 0.80 7.87
CA ALA A 275 31.19 2.06 8.46
C ALA A 275 30.46 2.37 9.77
N GLY A 276 31.21 2.77 10.79
CA GLY A 276 30.66 3.35 12.01
C GLY A 276 30.60 4.87 11.91
N GLY A 277 29.56 5.49 12.47
CA GLY A 277 29.31 6.94 12.38
C GLY A 277 28.42 7.31 11.19
N LEU A 278 27.77 6.30 10.60
CA LEU A 278 26.76 6.41 9.56
C LEU A 278 25.58 5.47 9.88
N PRO A 279 24.39 5.72 9.31
CA PRO A 279 24.00 6.98 8.65
C PRO A 279 23.85 8.14 9.64
N GLU A 280 23.96 7.85 10.95
CA GLU A 280 23.87 8.83 12.03
C GLU A 280 25.23 9.13 12.61
N ILE A 281 25.47 10.42 12.89
CA ILE A 281 26.67 10.86 13.61
C ILE A 281 26.67 10.19 14.98
N ASN A 282 27.73 9.44 15.24
CA ASN A 282 28.06 8.93 16.56
C ASN A 282 29.55 9.22 16.82
N PHE A 283 29.98 9.21 18.09
CA PHE A 283 31.38 9.50 18.46
C PHE A 283 32.14 8.25 18.90
N THR A 284 31.42 7.18 19.20
CA THR A 284 31.98 5.88 19.59
C THR A 284 32.45 5.06 18.38
N HIS A 285 32.14 5.51 17.15
CA HIS A 285 32.44 4.79 15.91
C HIS A 285 33.85 4.19 15.82
N PRO A 286 34.95 4.86 16.24
CA PRO A 286 36.27 4.26 16.08
C PRO A 286 36.45 3.06 17.00
N VAL A 287 35.93 3.15 18.23
CA VAL A 287 35.98 2.08 19.22
C VAL A 287 35.07 0.93 18.79
N ASP A 288 33.83 1.24 18.37
CA ASP A 288 32.87 0.25 17.90
C ASP A 288 33.39 -0.52 16.68
N THR A 289 33.98 0.20 15.72
CA THR A 289 34.53 -0.40 14.50
C THR A 289 35.71 -1.33 14.79
N VAL A 290 36.59 -0.95 15.73
CA VAL A 290 37.71 -1.81 16.13
C VAL A 290 37.23 -3.05 16.90
N ARG A 291 36.20 -2.92 17.76
CA ARG A 291 35.61 -4.08 18.44
C ARG A 291 34.96 -5.05 17.45
N ALA A 292 34.17 -4.53 16.52
CA ALA A 292 33.58 -5.32 15.45
C ALA A 292 34.65 -6.07 14.65
N ALA A 293 35.75 -5.39 14.30
CA ALA A 293 36.87 -6.01 13.59
C ALA A 293 37.56 -7.14 14.36
N LEU A 294 37.79 -6.97 15.67
CA LEU A 294 38.37 -8.01 16.52
C LEU A 294 37.44 -9.22 16.63
N GLU A 295 36.12 -9.00 16.72
CA GLU A 295 35.14 -10.07 16.78
C GLU A 295 34.99 -10.82 15.45
N ILE A 296 35.02 -10.10 14.32
CA ILE A 296 35.09 -10.69 12.97
C ILE A 296 36.35 -11.56 12.82
N LYS A 297 37.51 -11.06 13.25
CA LYS A 297 38.77 -11.81 13.25
C LYS A 297 38.64 -13.10 14.07
N ASP A 298 38.11 -13.01 15.29
CA ASP A 298 37.95 -14.16 16.18
C ASP A 298 37.00 -15.23 15.62
N PHE A 299 35.92 -14.80 14.98
CA PHE A 299 35.02 -15.72 14.26
C PHE A 299 35.76 -16.44 13.12
N MET A 300 36.57 -15.71 12.35
CA MET A 300 37.36 -16.29 11.26
C MET A 300 38.40 -17.28 11.77
N ASP A 301 39.11 -16.96 12.86
CA ASP A 301 40.09 -17.86 13.48
C ASP A 301 39.44 -19.15 14.01
N THR A 302 38.26 -19.03 14.61
CA THR A 302 37.47 -20.16 15.10
C THR A 302 37.01 -21.04 13.94
N THR A 303 36.46 -20.43 12.89
CA THR A 303 35.98 -21.13 11.69
C THR A 303 37.13 -21.85 10.97
N LYS A 304 38.28 -21.19 10.84
CA LYS A 304 39.51 -21.79 10.32
C LYS A 304 39.91 -23.02 11.12
N SER A 305 39.95 -22.93 12.44
CA SER A 305 40.34 -24.05 13.33
C SER A 305 39.41 -25.25 13.19
N ILE A 306 38.08 -25.01 13.12
CA ILE A 306 37.08 -26.07 12.92
C ILE A 306 37.28 -26.76 11.56
N ARG A 307 37.46 -25.97 10.49
CA ARG A 307 37.63 -26.51 9.14
C ARG A 307 38.93 -27.30 8.97
N ILE A 308 40.04 -26.84 9.57
CA ILE A 308 41.31 -27.58 9.61
C ILE A 308 41.10 -28.96 10.25
N ASN A 309 40.38 -29.03 11.39
CA ASN A 309 40.08 -30.28 12.06
C ASN A 309 39.19 -31.23 11.25
N GLN A 310 38.39 -30.68 10.32
CA GLN A 310 37.53 -31.44 9.41
C GLN A 310 38.20 -31.77 8.07
N GLY A 311 39.43 -31.31 7.84
CA GLY A 311 40.13 -31.47 6.56
C GLY A 311 39.48 -30.70 5.40
N LEU A 312 38.73 -29.64 5.70
CA LEU A 312 38.04 -28.81 4.72
C LEU A 312 38.87 -27.57 4.35
N PRO A 313 38.72 -27.04 3.11
CA PRO A 313 39.38 -25.79 2.71
C PRO A 313 38.84 -24.63 3.55
N TYR A 314 39.72 -23.70 3.92
CA TYR A 314 39.41 -22.55 4.77
C TYR A 314 39.89 -21.25 4.14
N TRP A 315 39.33 -20.14 4.61
CA TRP A 315 39.76 -18.80 4.24
C TRP A 315 40.43 -18.11 5.40
N GLU A 316 41.24 -17.13 5.04
CA GLU A 316 41.80 -16.19 5.98
C GLU A 316 41.41 -14.77 5.58
N LEU A 317 41.30 -13.89 6.56
CA LEU A 317 40.77 -12.55 6.36
C LEU A 317 41.85 -11.50 6.60
N ARG A 318 41.87 -10.47 5.76
CA ARG A 318 42.55 -9.20 6.07
C ARG A 318 41.51 -8.18 6.48
N ILE A 319 41.84 -7.34 7.45
CA ILE A 319 40.96 -6.29 7.94
C ILE A 319 41.74 -4.97 7.97
N GLY A 320 41.13 -3.93 7.40
CA GLY A 320 41.68 -2.58 7.37
C GLY A 320 40.68 -1.54 7.87
N ILE A 321 41.13 -0.63 8.74
CA ILE A 321 40.29 0.43 9.29
C ILE A 321 40.97 1.79 9.15
N HIS A 322 40.22 2.77 8.63
CA HIS A 322 40.63 4.17 8.60
C HIS A 322 39.49 5.07 9.06
N SER A 323 39.83 6.14 9.79
CA SER A 323 38.87 7.13 10.27
C SER A 323 39.16 8.48 9.65
N GLY A 324 38.12 9.15 9.15
CA GLY A 324 38.25 10.45 8.49
C GLY A 324 36.92 10.97 7.92
N PRO A 325 36.93 12.14 7.27
CA PRO A 325 35.71 12.74 6.72
C PRO A 325 35.21 12.03 5.46
N VAL A 326 33.91 11.99 5.28
CA VAL A 326 33.25 11.41 4.11
C VAL A 326 32.03 12.24 3.69
N VAL A 327 31.58 12.04 2.46
CA VAL A 327 30.24 12.42 2.02
C VAL A 327 29.47 11.13 1.80
N ALA A 328 28.28 10.99 2.37
CA ALA A 328 27.44 9.81 2.20
C ALA A 328 26.05 10.22 1.70
N GLY A 329 25.40 9.35 0.94
CA GLY A 329 24.09 9.64 0.36
C GLY A 329 23.60 8.55 -0.57
N VAL A 330 22.36 8.68 -1.04
CA VAL A 330 21.78 7.73 -1.99
C VAL A 330 22.13 8.09 -3.42
N ILE A 331 22.63 7.11 -4.17
CA ILE A 331 22.84 7.22 -5.62
C ILE A 331 21.85 6.36 -6.41
N GLY A 332 21.45 6.86 -7.57
CA GLY A 332 20.66 6.14 -8.57
C GLY A 332 19.17 6.46 -8.53
N ASN A 333 18.53 6.43 -9.71
CA ASN A 333 17.08 6.74 -9.86
C ASN A 333 16.20 5.48 -9.98
N LYS A 334 16.81 4.28 -10.07
CA LYS A 334 16.11 3.00 -10.26
C LYS A 334 16.66 1.88 -9.38
N LYS A 335 17.98 1.87 -9.18
CA LYS A 335 18.68 1.01 -8.23
C LYS A 335 19.29 1.92 -7.17
N PHE A 336 18.50 2.23 -6.15
CA PHE A 336 18.99 3.04 -5.04
C PHE A 336 20.08 2.26 -4.31
N ALA A 337 21.20 2.91 -4.05
CA ALA A 337 22.26 2.41 -3.19
C ALA A 337 22.70 3.53 -2.27
N TYR A 338 22.69 3.29 -0.97
CA TYR A 338 23.32 4.19 0.00
C TYR A 338 24.83 3.91 0.01
N ASP A 339 25.63 4.95 -0.18
CA ASP A 339 27.08 4.80 -0.37
C ASP A 339 27.83 6.01 0.17
N MET A 340 29.16 5.89 0.26
CA MET A 340 30.05 6.95 0.69
C MET A 340 31.16 7.25 -0.31
N TRP A 341 31.55 8.50 -0.35
CA TRP A 341 32.62 9.02 -1.18
C TRP A 341 33.55 9.87 -0.35
N GLY A 342 34.84 9.74 -0.64
CA GLY A 342 35.86 10.49 0.04
C GLY A 342 37.19 9.76 -0.01
N ASP A 343 38.24 10.54 0.21
CA ASP A 343 39.59 10.04 0.28
C ASP A 343 39.82 9.09 1.50
N THR A 344 38.97 9.21 2.53
CA THR A 344 38.86 8.26 3.64
C THR A 344 38.58 6.83 3.16
N VAL A 345 37.66 6.66 2.20
CA VAL A 345 37.29 5.34 1.65
C VAL A 345 38.48 4.68 0.95
N ASN A 346 39.16 5.45 0.10
CA ASN A 346 40.36 4.99 -0.60
C ASN A 346 41.50 4.64 0.37
N THR A 347 41.61 5.38 1.47
CA THR A 347 42.62 5.11 2.49
C THR A 347 42.28 3.87 3.30
N ALA A 348 41.00 3.64 3.63
CA ALA A 348 40.54 2.43 4.33
C ALA A 348 40.77 1.15 3.51
N SER A 349 40.41 1.15 2.22
CA SER A 349 40.71 0.03 1.30
C SER A 349 42.22 -0.25 1.19
N ARG A 350 43.06 0.79 1.29
CA ARG A 350 44.52 0.60 1.38
C ARG A 350 44.96 -0.01 2.71
N MET A 351 44.32 0.33 3.82
CA MET A 351 44.63 -0.29 5.11
C MET A 351 44.36 -1.79 5.04
N GLU A 352 43.31 -2.22 4.36
CA GLU A 352 43.00 -3.64 4.19
C GLU A 352 44.06 -4.29 3.29
N SER A 353 44.22 -3.80 2.06
CA SER A 353 45.07 -4.47 1.05
C SER A 353 46.55 -4.54 1.44
N SER A 354 47.04 -3.57 2.22
CA SER A 354 48.39 -3.58 2.79
C SER A 354 48.50 -4.32 4.14
N GLY A 355 47.38 -4.72 4.72
CA GLY A 355 47.30 -5.42 6.00
C GLY A 355 47.84 -6.86 5.93
N GLU A 356 48.07 -7.42 7.11
CA GLU A 356 48.48 -8.82 7.27
C GLU A 356 47.28 -9.70 7.61
N ILE A 357 47.39 -10.98 7.24
CA ILE A 357 46.33 -11.96 7.43
C ILE A 357 46.09 -12.19 8.93
N GLY A 358 44.83 -12.26 9.33
CA GLY A 358 44.46 -12.53 10.71
C GLY A 358 44.84 -11.40 11.66
N LYS A 359 45.12 -10.20 11.13
CA LYS A 359 45.45 -9.01 11.91
C LYS A 359 44.51 -7.87 11.55
N VAL A 360 44.17 -7.05 12.55
CA VAL A 360 43.37 -5.84 12.35
C VAL A 360 44.33 -4.68 12.10
N ASN A 361 44.45 -4.24 10.84
CA ASN A 361 45.34 -3.14 10.47
C ASN A 361 44.60 -1.80 10.53
N ILE A 362 45.20 -0.82 11.19
CA ILE A 362 44.62 0.52 11.35
C ILE A 362 45.61 1.61 10.96
N SER A 363 45.08 2.71 10.44
CA SER A 363 45.87 3.92 10.17
C SER A 363 46.23 4.69 11.46
N ARG A 364 47.24 5.57 11.41
CA ARG A 364 47.51 6.54 12.49
C ARG A 364 46.26 7.33 12.92
N ALA A 365 45.44 7.79 11.98
CA ALA A 365 44.25 8.58 12.31
C ALA A 365 43.29 7.78 13.20
N THR A 366 43.04 6.51 12.88
CA THR A 366 42.25 5.62 13.74
C THR A 366 42.96 5.34 15.05
N TYR A 367 44.27 5.06 15.03
CA TYR A 367 45.07 4.79 16.23
C TYR A 367 44.94 5.90 17.26
N GLU A 368 45.07 7.17 16.85
CA GLU A 368 44.95 8.30 17.79
C GLU A 368 43.59 8.35 18.50
N LEU A 369 42.52 7.86 17.87
CA LEU A 369 41.17 7.83 18.43
C LEU A 369 40.94 6.63 19.36
N VAL A 370 41.72 5.55 19.23
CA VAL A 370 41.46 4.28 19.92
C VAL A 370 42.59 3.80 20.83
N LYS A 371 43.77 4.43 20.76
CA LYS A 371 44.99 4.05 21.51
C LYS A 371 44.79 3.98 23.02
N ASP A 372 43.79 4.65 23.56
CA ASP A 372 43.49 4.63 24.99
C ASP A 372 42.75 3.35 25.41
N PHE A 373 42.05 2.70 24.48
CA PHE A 373 41.21 1.52 24.70
C PHE A 373 41.90 0.20 24.33
N PHE A 374 42.74 0.19 23.30
CA PHE A 374 43.32 -1.03 22.74
C PHE A 374 44.84 -1.06 22.83
N ASP A 375 45.38 -2.26 22.87
CA ASP A 375 46.80 -2.52 22.71
C ASP A 375 47.12 -2.57 21.21
N CYS A 376 48.02 -1.69 20.78
CA CYS A 376 48.34 -1.51 19.36
C CYS A 376 49.85 -1.57 19.13
N GLU A 377 50.25 -2.36 18.14
CA GLU A 377 51.64 -2.52 17.73
C GLU A 377 51.93 -1.67 16.49
N TYR A 378 52.97 -0.82 16.55
CA TYR A 378 53.38 -0.05 15.38
C TYR A 378 54.10 -0.94 14.37
N ARG A 379 53.55 -1.03 13.15
CA ARG A 379 54.08 -1.92 12.11
C ARG A 379 54.94 -1.23 11.05
N GLY A 380 55.14 0.08 11.17
CA GLY A 380 55.90 0.87 10.22
C GLY A 380 55.03 1.70 9.27
N LYS A 381 55.69 2.20 8.22
CA LYS A 381 55.10 3.11 7.23
C LYS A 381 54.91 2.39 5.91
N VAL A 382 53.76 2.60 5.28
CA VAL A 382 53.45 2.10 3.93
C VAL A 382 53.24 3.29 3.00
N GLU A 383 53.76 3.20 1.77
CA GLU A 383 53.53 4.21 0.74
C GLU A 383 52.08 4.19 0.25
N ALA A 384 51.42 5.33 0.32
CA ALA A 384 50.13 5.57 -0.29
C ALA A 384 50.31 6.41 -1.55
N LYS A 385 49.79 5.92 -2.69
CA LYS A 385 49.76 6.70 -3.94
C LYS A 385 49.11 8.06 -3.65
N ASN A 386 49.84 9.13 -3.95
CA ASN A 386 49.43 10.54 -3.78
C ASN A 386 49.34 11.08 -2.33
N LYS A 387 49.77 10.32 -1.31
CA LYS A 387 49.74 10.76 0.10
C LYS A 387 51.07 10.62 0.86
N GLY A 388 52.13 10.15 0.20
CA GLY A 388 53.41 9.88 0.85
C GLY A 388 53.32 8.61 1.71
N THR A 389 53.87 8.65 2.92
CA THR A 389 53.91 7.49 3.82
C THR A 389 52.86 7.62 4.92
N ILE A 390 52.09 6.55 5.14
CA ILE A 390 51.09 6.46 6.21
C ILE A 390 51.61 5.49 7.27
N ASP A 391 51.67 5.96 8.51
CA ASP A 391 51.96 5.15 9.68
C ASP A 391 50.77 4.23 9.99
N MET A 392 51.08 2.96 10.22
CA MET A 392 50.09 1.91 10.45
C MET A 392 50.38 1.14 11.73
N PHE A 393 49.31 0.58 12.29
CA PHE A 393 49.34 -0.16 13.54
C PHE A 393 48.50 -1.42 13.42
N PHE A 394 48.88 -2.49 14.11
CA PHE A 394 48.01 -3.62 14.35
C PHE A 394 47.29 -3.46 15.68
N VAL A 395 46.01 -3.81 15.71
CA VAL A 395 45.26 -3.93 16.97
C VAL A 395 45.27 -5.38 17.40
N GLU A 396 45.80 -5.64 18.59
CA GLU A 396 45.91 -7.01 19.10
C GLU A 396 44.72 -7.39 19.97
N ARG A 397 44.35 -6.52 20.92
CA ARG A 397 43.29 -6.77 21.92
C ARG A 397 42.90 -5.51 22.65
N ILE A 398 41.84 -5.58 23.46
CA ILE A 398 41.54 -4.57 24.48
C ILE A 398 42.68 -4.55 25.49
N LYS A 399 43.07 -3.37 25.98
CA LYS A 399 44.15 -3.25 26.97
C LYS A 399 43.87 -4.12 28.20
N PRO A 400 44.89 -4.77 28.80
CA PRO A 400 44.69 -5.67 29.93
C PRO A 400 43.98 -5.05 31.14
N ASP A 401 44.15 -3.75 31.40
CA ASP A 401 43.46 -3.05 32.50
C ASP A 401 42.02 -2.62 32.15
N LEU A 402 41.61 -2.77 30.89
CA LEU A 402 40.28 -2.47 30.36
C LEU A 402 39.51 -3.73 29.93
N ALA A 403 40.14 -4.90 30.00
CA ALA A 403 39.53 -6.19 29.72
C ALA A 403 39.09 -6.92 31.00
N ARG A 404 38.12 -7.83 30.87
CA ARG A 404 37.67 -8.74 31.94
C ARG A 404 38.38 -10.10 31.87
N ASP A 405 38.77 -10.51 30.68
CA ASP A 405 39.43 -11.76 30.34
C ASP A 405 40.92 -11.56 30.01
N ALA A 406 41.70 -12.65 30.05
CA ALA A 406 43.14 -12.59 29.79
C ALA A 406 43.45 -12.38 28.30
N GLU A 407 42.55 -12.82 27.44
CA GLU A 407 42.63 -12.72 25.99
C GLU A 407 42.33 -11.29 25.49
N GLY A 408 41.68 -10.46 26.31
CA GLY A 408 41.40 -9.06 26.00
C GLY A 408 40.24 -8.87 25.02
N LYS A 409 39.23 -9.74 25.08
CA LYS A 409 38.07 -9.76 24.19
C LYS A 409 36.85 -9.06 24.79
N VAL A 410 36.68 -9.16 26.10
CA VAL A 410 35.50 -8.69 26.82
C VAL A 410 35.84 -7.43 27.60
N PRO A 411 35.18 -6.29 27.34
CA PRO A 411 35.42 -5.07 28.08
C PRO A 411 35.01 -5.20 29.55
N ASN A 412 35.77 -4.58 30.45
CA ASN A 412 35.41 -4.47 31.86
C ASN A 412 34.63 -3.17 32.16
N GLN A 413 34.31 -2.93 33.44
CA GLN A 413 33.57 -1.74 33.86
C GLN A 413 34.30 -0.43 33.53
N LYS A 414 35.63 -0.38 33.69
CA LYS A 414 36.45 0.80 33.39
C LYS A 414 36.42 1.15 31.91
N PHE A 415 36.44 0.15 31.03
CA PHE A 415 36.23 0.35 29.60
C PHE A 415 34.88 1.02 29.33
N MET A 416 33.79 0.50 29.92
CA MET A 416 32.45 1.04 29.70
C MET A 416 32.31 2.47 30.24
N GLU A 417 32.96 2.79 31.36
CA GLU A 417 33.00 4.17 31.88
C GLU A 417 33.74 5.13 30.95
N MET A 418 34.84 4.70 30.34
CA MET A 418 35.55 5.51 29.34
C MET A 418 34.73 5.65 28.05
N TYR A 419 34.11 4.56 27.59
CA TYR A 419 33.26 4.52 26.42
C TYR A 419 32.06 5.48 26.55
N ASN A 420 31.36 5.45 27.68
CA ASN A 420 30.21 6.32 27.95
C ASN A 420 30.60 7.81 28.13
N LYS A 421 31.89 8.10 28.34
CA LYS A 421 32.41 9.48 28.38
C LYS A 421 32.75 10.03 27.01
N ILE A 422 32.80 9.19 25.96
CA ILE A 422 32.97 9.65 24.59
C ILE A 422 31.74 10.49 24.23
N LYS A 423 31.96 11.80 24.09
CA LYS A 423 30.94 12.80 23.80
C LYS A 423 31.41 13.67 22.63
N PRO A 424 30.49 14.41 21.99
CA PRO A 424 30.87 15.45 21.04
C PRO A 424 31.93 16.35 21.65
N GLN A 425 33.03 16.59 20.94
CA GLN A 425 33.89 17.72 21.25
C GLN A 425 33.10 18.97 20.85
N GLU A 426 32.78 19.83 21.82
CA GLU A 426 32.11 21.12 21.61
C GLU A 426 32.93 22.07 20.73
#